data_AF-A0A1M7MMF0-F1
#
_entry.id   AF-A0A1M7MMF0-F1
#
_cell.length_a   1.000
_cell.length_b   1.000
_cell.length_c   1.000
_cell.angle_alpha   90.00
_cell.angle_beta   90.00
_cell.angle_gamma   90.00
#
_symmetry.space_group_name_H-M   'P 1'
#
loop_
_entity.id
_entity.type
_entity.pdbx_description
1 polymer ?
#
loop_
_entity_poly.entity_id
_entity_poly.type
_entity_poly.pdbx_seq_one_letter_code
_entity_poly.pdbx_strand_id
1 'polypeptide(L)'
;MQLIRTSFNLRSDMPWDELYRECIYAWLGSSKDERGKRYYEHLFRKLPRQIDFDEKPSGKFEFAGDKLEYNSFSWKLCDYIGFTFTTKDAVSGRIWKTQIAIKRTEEHAFCFVSLDCDLGRDKRPPRIARPRVIELLLTNFQDGDGAIDEIKRQAHILEPSEIDRAKNALTGGLRNVLPIVYLSCSAKTHALMPSKVAESLFGVAHVFAEQNPMLRDRLAQEFTDKRIPQGGEIGICYTGQPITIFNRFDVVDWAENPETLVQDIFLKILKANLSLKFNFTWDDLLAARESYENELVERERVEKLNTINEMREEWLQARQARMDMSCLVEKLMNDLERVTAERDQYKDEHAKYDSLKRKYDNCLDERNTWESLAVEADEKREKAEEELRDAREQLHQASTKSDALRQNLNSKNVKGVRYLPLVLPPESEMYPNEYMCQLVRILTLALPNVPTTDKSPRVRTKSFIEDILAANADAVRTFNEYDAKKRELEMAARQEGVQSKDGMRVAKFFNMEIIKKGNNHGKIRFINDAQERFLGTEASSGSDSAHGGKNEASDVTKAMLW
;
A
#
# COMPACT_ATOMS: atom_id res chain seq x y z
N MET A 1 -5.81 25.97 72.87
CA MET A 1 -4.88 25.67 73.99
C MET A 1 -4.63 24.17 74.01
N GLN A 2 -3.37 23.74 73.89
CA GLN A 2 -3.03 22.33 74.00
C GLN A 2 -3.05 21.93 75.47
N LEU A 3 -3.89 20.96 75.79
CA LEU A 3 -4.17 20.51 77.15
C LEU A 3 -3.52 19.17 77.45
N ILE A 4 -3.35 18.29 76.47
CA ILE A 4 -2.63 17.02 76.64
C ILE A 4 -1.77 16.77 75.41
N ARG A 5 -0.55 16.31 75.66
CA ARG A 5 0.40 15.84 74.64
C ARG A 5 1.22 14.72 75.26
N THR A 6 0.97 13.48 74.85
CA THR A 6 1.64 12.29 75.38
C THR A 6 1.93 11.29 74.27
N SER A 7 2.97 10.49 74.45
CA SER A 7 3.33 9.39 73.55
C SER A 7 3.78 8.19 74.38
N PHE A 8 3.41 7.00 73.92
CA PHE A 8 3.73 5.73 74.56
C PHE A 8 3.78 4.63 73.51
N ASN A 9 4.41 3.52 73.87
CA ASN A 9 4.54 2.35 73.01
C ASN A 9 3.38 1.38 73.24
N LEU A 10 2.93 0.79 72.14
CA LEU A 10 1.96 -0.27 72.07
C LEU A 10 2.60 -1.48 71.39
N ARG A 11 2.03 -2.68 71.60
CA ARG A 11 2.56 -3.92 71.03
C ARG A 11 2.44 -3.90 69.51
N SER A 12 3.46 -4.37 68.81
CA SER A 12 3.43 -4.44 67.34
C SER A 12 2.47 -5.50 66.81
N ASP A 13 2.19 -6.55 67.57
CA ASP A 13 1.27 -7.63 67.21
C ASP A 13 -0.21 -7.27 67.32
N MET A 14 -0.54 -6.04 67.74
CA MET A 14 -1.93 -5.61 67.93
C MET A 14 -2.73 -5.62 66.61
N PRO A 15 -3.90 -6.29 66.57
CA PRO A 15 -4.79 -6.23 65.42
C PRO A 15 -5.44 -4.84 65.28
N TRP A 16 -5.43 -4.28 64.07
CA TRP A 16 -6.01 -2.95 63.82
C TRP A 16 -7.52 -2.89 64.05
N ASP A 17 -8.22 -4.00 63.80
CA ASP A 17 -9.67 -4.11 63.99
C ASP A 17 -10.04 -4.17 65.47
N GLU A 18 -9.24 -4.86 66.30
CA GLU A 18 -9.39 -4.86 67.76
C GLU A 18 -9.05 -3.48 68.33
N LEU A 19 -7.96 -2.85 67.88
CA LEU A 19 -7.62 -1.48 68.31
C LEU A 19 -8.76 -0.51 68.00
N TYR A 20 -9.30 -0.57 66.78
CA TYR A 20 -10.40 0.28 66.40
C TYR A 20 -11.65 0.01 67.25
N ARG A 21 -12.02 -1.25 67.46
CA ARG A 21 -13.24 -1.64 68.18
C ARG A 21 -13.16 -1.40 69.69
N GLU A 22 -12.12 -1.89 70.33
CA GLU A 22 -11.97 -1.90 71.79
C GLU A 22 -11.48 -0.55 72.32
N CYS A 23 -10.78 0.25 71.51
CA CYS A 23 -10.26 1.55 71.94
C CYS A 23 -11.00 2.71 71.29
N ILE A 24 -10.91 2.86 69.97
CA ILE A 24 -11.41 4.07 69.28
C ILE A 24 -12.94 4.14 69.33
N TYR A 25 -13.62 3.07 68.92
CA TYR A 25 -15.07 2.97 68.90
C TYR A 25 -15.66 3.04 70.31
N ALA A 26 -15.06 2.33 71.27
CA ALA A 26 -15.45 2.40 72.68
C ALA A 26 -15.25 3.81 73.29
N TRP A 27 -14.17 4.50 72.95
CA TRP A 27 -13.91 5.88 73.37
C TRP A 27 -14.94 6.84 72.79
N LEU A 28 -15.24 6.79 71.49
CA LEU A 28 -16.32 7.57 70.89
C LEU A 28 -17.67 7.25 71.55
N GLY A 29 -17.85 6.01 72.02
CA GLY A 29 -19.04 5.58 72.76
C GLY A 29 -19.11 6.08 74.20
N SER A 30 -18.01 6.61 74.72
CA SER A 30 -17.88 7.10 76.09
C SER A 30 -18.08 8.61 76.24
N SER A 31 -18.02 9.39 75.15
CA SER A 31 -18.26 10.85 75.18
C SER A 31 -19.73 11.25 75.36
N LYS A 32 -20.54 10.34 75.92
CA LYS A 32 -22.00 10.47 76.03
C LYS A 32 -22.40 11.31 77.23
N ASP A 33 -23.08 12.43 76.97
CA ASP A 33 -24.14 12.89 77.88
C ASP A 33 -25.44 12.12 77.61
N GLU A 34 -26.30 11.99 78.62
CA GLU A 34 -27.58 11.26 78.53
C GLU A 34 -28.47 11.72 77.35
N ARG A 35 -28.36 13.01 76.95
CA ARG A 35 -29.11 13.60 75.81
C ARG A 35 -28.50 13.27 74.43
N GLY A 36 -27.21 12.94 74.35
CA GLY A 36 -26.49 12.66 73.10
C GLY A 36 -26.58 11.21 72.62
N LYS A 37 -27.03 10.29 73.49
CA LYS A 37 -27.03 8.83 73.23
C LYS A 37 -27.74 8.42 71.93
N ARG A 38 -28.89 9.04 71.60
CA ARG A 38 -29.64 8.76 70.35
C ARG A 38 -28.96 9.28 69.08
N TYR A 39 -28.27 10.41 69.14
CA TYR A 39 -27.56 10.97 67.97
C TYR A 39 -26.30 10.16 67.64
N TYR A 40 -25.62 9.66 68.67
CA TYR A 40 -24.46 8.79 68.54
C TYR A 40 -24.80 7.35 68.12
N GLU A 41 -26.00 6.84 68.39
CA GLU A 41 -26.44 5.56 67.80
C GLU A 41 -26.50 5.61 66.27
N HIS A 42 -26.80 6.77 65.68
CA HIS A 42 -26.76 6.96 64.23
C HIS A 42 -25.32 7.08 63.70
N LEU A 43 -24.40 7.68 64.47
CA LEU A 43 -22.96 7.68 64.19
C LEU A 43 -22.43 6.25 64.04
N PHE A 44 -22.70 5.41 65.04
CA PHE A 44 -22.17 4.05 65.11
C PHE A 44 -22.64 3.14 63.98
N ARG A 45 -23.75 3.47 63.32
CA ARG A 45 -24.20 2.78 62.10
C ARG A 45 -23.46 3.23 60.84
N LYS A 46 -22.92 4.46 60.82
CA LYS A 46 -22.20 5.05 59.68
C LYS A 46 -20.70 4.82 59.75
N LEU A 47 -20.15 4.66 60.94
CA LEU A 47 -18.74 4.33 61.12
C LEU A 47 -18.44 2.95 60.50
N PRO A 48 -17.25 2.80 59.87
CA PRO A 48 -16.84 1.51 59.36
C PRO A 48 -16.68 0.52 60.53
N ARG A 49 -16.94 -0.77 60.29
CA ARG A 49 -16.76 -1.81 61.33
C ARG A 49 -15.30 -2.14 61.60
N GLN A 50 -14.43 -1.89 60.61
CA GLN A 50 -12.99 -2.08 60.63
C GLN A 50 -12.35 -0.99 59.78
N ILE A 51 -11.11 -0.64 60.07
CA ILE A 51 -10.36 0.30 59.24
C ILE A 51 -9.68 -0.46 58.13
N ASP A 52 -9.91 0.00 56.90
CA ASP A 52 -9.33 -0.54 55.68
C ASP A 52 -8.19 0.37 55.22
N PHE A 53 -7.05 -0.21 54.90
CA PHE A 53 -5.86 0.52 54.44
C PHE A 53 -5.83 0.71 52.92
N ASP A 54 -6.63 -0.06 52.18
CA ASP A 54 -6.58 -0.14 50.73
C ASP A 54 -7.82 0.49 50.08
N GLU A 55 -9.03 0.02 50.41
CA GLU A 55 -10.25 0.47 49.72
C GLU A 55 -10.75 1.84 50.21
N LYS A 56 -10.66 2.07 51.52
CA LYS A 56 -11.16 3.29 52.18
C LYS A 56 -10.15 3.81 53.22
N PRO A 57 -8.96 4.26 52.78
CA PRO A 57 -7.89 4.73 53.65
C PRO A 57 -8.20 6.05 54.35
N SER A 58 -9.35 6.67 54.12
CA SER A 58 -9.75 7.85 54.88
C SER A 58 -11.26 7.98 54.96
N GLY A 59 -11.73 8.62 56.02
CA GLY A 59 -13.14 8.89 56.22
C GLY A 59 -13.37 10.17 57.00
N LYS A 60 -14.43 10.88 56.65
CA LYS A 60 -14.91 12.07 57.37
C LYS A 60 -16.38 11.87 57.72
N PHE A 61 -16.69 12.00 59.01
CA PHE A 61 -18.02 11.80 59.56
C PHE A 61 -18.38 13.00 60.41
N GLU A 62 -19.53 13.60 60.14
CA GLU A 62 -20.05 14.75 60.89
C GLU A 62 -21.45 14.44 61.42
N PHE A 63 -21.71 14.80 62.67
CA PHE A 63 -22.94 14.45 63.36
C PHE A 63 -23.13 15.33 64.59
N ALA A 64 -24.31 15.95 64.70
CA ALA A 64 -24.70 16.78 65.86
C ALA A 64 -23.69 17.89 66.23
N GLY A 65 -22.90 18.38 65.27
CA GLY A 65 -21.86 19.39 65.48
C GLY A 65 -20.48 18.84 65.84
N ASP A 66 -20.36 17.53 66.04
CA ASP A 66 -19.10 16.82 66.25
C ASP A 66 -18.59 16.22 64.93
N LYS A 67 -17.27 16.03 64.82
CA LYS A 67 -16.60 15.60 63.60
C LYS A 67 -15.53 14.56 63.90
N LEU A 68 -15.60 13.41 63.24
CA LEU A 68 -14.53 12.41 63.22
C LEU A 68 -13.90 12.38 61.83
N GLU A 69 -12.59 12.51 61.79
CA GLU A 69 -11.79 12.24 60.60
C GLU A 69 -10.80 11.12 60.92
N TYR A 70 -10.59 10.21 59.99
CA TYR A 70 -9.48 9.27 60.06
C TYR A 70 -8.76 9.16 58.73
N ASN A 71 -7.49 8.75 58.80
CA ASN A 71 -6.66 8.43 57.66
C ASN A 71 -5.75 7.25 58.04
N SER A 72 -5.64 6.27 57.15
CA SER A 72 -4.84 5.06 57.28
C SER A 72 -4.08 4.84 55.98
N PHE A 73 -2.81 4.45 56.06
CA PHE A 73 -1.99 4.10 54.90
C PHE A 73 -0.79 3.26 55.32
N SER A 74 -0.33 2.40 54.41
CA SER A 74 0.87 1.60 54.60
C SER A 74 2.00 2.14 53.72
N TRP A 75 3.12 2.51 54.34
CA TRP A 75 4.25 3.12 53.64
C TRP A 75 5.58 2.70 54.26
N LYS A 76 6.52 2.25 53.42
CA LYS A 76 7.86 1.79 53.83
C LYS A 76 7.83 0.76 54.97
N LEU A 77 7.03 -0.30 54.81
CA LEU A 77 6.84 -1.39 55.79
C LEU A 77 6.29 -0.93 57.16
N CYS A 78 5.74 0.28 57.22
CA CYS A 78 5.07 0.80 58.41
C CYS A 78 3.61 1.05 58.08
N ASP A 79 2.74 0.78 59.04
CA ASP A 79 1.33 1.16 58.96
C ASP A 79 1.10 2.43 59.78
N TYR A 80 0.38 3.37 59.19
CA TYR A 80 0.03 4.63 59.82
C TYR A 80 -1.48 4.72 59.95
N ILE A 81 -1.94 5.18 61.11
CA ILE A 81 -3.35 5.54 61.30
C ILE A 81 -3.47 6.78 62.17
N GLY A 82 -4.26 7.73 61.71
CA GLY A 82 -4.56 8.98 62.38
C GLY A 82 -6.06 9.13 62.60
N PHE A 83 -6.47 9.50 63.80
CA PHE A 83 -7.84 9.91 64.13
C PHE A 83 -7.83 11.35 64.63
N THR A 84 -8.76 12.16 64.13
CA THR A 84 -9.07 13.48 64.68
C THR A 84 -10.54 13.50 65.05
N PHE A 85 -10.83 13.66 66.34
CA PHE A 85 -12.19 13.81 66.84
C PHE A 85 -12.37 15.20 67.41
N THR A 86 -13.29 15.96 66.83
CA THR A 86 -13.64 17.30 67.25
C THR A 86 -15.02 17.27 67.88
N THR A 87 -15.14 17.68 69.14
CA THR A 87 -16.43 17.81 69.82
C THR A 87 -16.69 19.24 70.24
N LYS A 88 -17.97 19.62 70.28
CA LYS A 88 -18.38 20.96 70.71
C LYS A 88 -19.29 20.87 71.92
N ASP A 89 -18.87 21.46 73.02
CA ASP A 89 -19.73 21.62 74.18
C ASP A 89 -20.80 22.70 73.90
N ALA A 90 -22.06 22.28 73.92
CA ALA A 90 -23.20 23.15 73.67
C ALA A 90 -23.36 24.26 74.73
N VAL A 91 -22.91 24.02 75.97
CA VAL A 91 -23.09 24.95 77.10
C VAL A 91 -21.97 25.99 77.13
N SER A 92 -20.71 25.56 77.20
CA SER A 92 -19.57 26.50 77.25
C SER A 92 -19.18 27.05 75.87
N GLY A 93 -19.61 26.40 74.79
CA GLY A 93 -19.18 26.69 73.43
C GLY A 93 -17.73 26.29 73.15
N ARG A 94 -17.08 25.55 74.07
CA ARG A 94 -15.71 25.05 73.90
C ARG A 94 -15.66 24.00 72.81
N ILE A 95 -14.58 24.03 72.03
CA ILE A 95 -14.31 23.02 71.01
C ILE A 95 -13.12 22.19 71.49
N TRP A 96 -13.32 20.89 71.60
CA TRP A 96 -12.28 19.95 71.97
C TRP A 96 -11.82 19.20 70.73
N LYS A 97 -10.52 19.14 70.51
CA LYS A 97 -9.92 18.40 69.40
C LYS A 97 -8.98 17.35 69.98
N THR A 98 -9.35 16.09 69.87
CA THR A 98 -8.48 14.97 70.23
C THR A 98 -7.85 14.42 68.97
N GLN A 99 -6.54 14.30 68.94
CA GLN A 99 -5.82 13.66 67.84
C GLN A 99 -5.08 12.44 68.35
N ILE A 100 -5.15 11.35 67.58
CA ILE A 100 -4.48 10.09 67.89
C ILE A 100 -3.71 9.71 66.63
N ALA A 101 -2.39 9.62 66.72
CA ALA A 101 -1.56 9.11 65.64
C ALA A 101 -0.90 7.82 66.10
N ILE A 102 -0.92 6.81 65.25
CA ILE A 102 -0.27 5.53 65.52
C ILE A 102 0.58 5.16 64.30
N LYS A 103 1.83 4.79 64.56
CA LYS A 103 2.75 4.20 63.59
C LYS A 103 3.13 2.82 64.07
N ARG A 104 2.74 1.78 63.34
CA ARG A 104 3.13 0.41 63.60
C ARG A 104 4.35 0.04 62.76
N THR A 105 5.38 -0.45 63.45
CA THR A 105 6.56 -1.08 62.86
C THR A 105 6.57 -2.56 63.21
N GLU A 106 7.56 -3.32 62.74
CA GLU A 106 7.70 -4.74 63.10
C GLU A 106 7.95 -4.95 64.60
N GLU A 107 8.68 -4.04 65.25
CA GLU A 107 9.07 -4.17 66.66
C GLU A 107 8.06 -3.54 67.62
N HIS A 108 7.65 -2.30 67.36
CA HIS A 108 6.75 -1.54 68.24
C HIS A 108 5.69 -0.77 67.45
N ALA A 109 4.58 -0.45 68.11
CA ALA A 109 3.62 0.53 67.65
C ALA A 109 3.71 1.82 68.47
N PHE A 110 4.15 2.90 67.85
CA PHE A 110 4.26 4.20 68.49
C PHE A 110 2.91 4.90 68.46
N CYS A 111 2.37 5.24 69.64
CA CYS A 111 1.13 5.99 69.77
C CYS A 111 1.41 7.40 70.29
N PHE A 112 0.73 8.38 69.69
CA PHE A 112 0.72 9.76 70.10
C PHE A 112 -0.73 10.22 70.30
N VAL A 113 -1.01 10.84 71.44
CA VAL A 113 -2.33 11.40 71.75
C VAL A 113 -2.17 12.87 72.15
N SER A 114 -2.93 13.73 71.48
CA SER A 114 -3.08 15.13 71.85
C SER A 114 -4.54 15.49 72.13
N LEU A 115 -4.74 16.41 73.06
CA LEU A 115 -6.03 17.05 73.33
C LEU A 115 -5.83 18.55 73.31
N ASP A 116 -6.52 19.24 72.41
CA ASP A 116 -6.59 20.69 72.35
C ASP A 116 -8.00 21.14 72.73
N CYS A 117 -8.09 22.29 73.40
CA CYS A 117 -9.35 22.98 73.65
C CYS A 117 -9.27 24.41 73.14
N ASP A 118 -10.23 24.79 72.30
CA ASP A 118 -10.62 26.18 72.09
C ASP A 118 -11.60 26.59 73.20
N LEU A 119 -11.22 27.63 73.94
CA LEU A 119 -12.00 28.17 75.05
C LEU A 119 -13.33 28.76 74.61
N GLY A 120 -13.46 29.16 73.33
CA GLY A 120 -14.68 29.73 72.80
C GLY A 120 -15.15 30.95 73.62
N ARG A 121 -16.39 30.86 74.14
CA ARG A 121 -17.03 31.93 74.92
C ARG A 121 -16.55 31.98 76.37
N ASP A 122 -16.30 30.84 77.01
CA ASP A 122 -15.81 30.79 78.39
C ASP A 122 -14.27 30.88 78.42
N LYS A 123 -13.75 32.05 78.83
CA LYS A 123 -12.31 32.32 78.90
C LYS A 123 -11.60 31.64 80.08
N ARG A 124 -12.33 31.00 81.01
CA ARG A 124 -11.69 30.25 82.11
C ARG A 124 -11.04 28.98 81.57
N PRO A 125 -9.86 28.59 82.07
CA PRO A 125 -9.25 27.33 81.70
C PRO A 125 -10.16 26.17 82.15
N PRO A 126 -10.44 25.19 81.27
CA PRO A 126 -11.20 24.01 81.67
C PRO A 126 -10.41 23.17 82.66
N ARG A 127 -11.11 22.40 83.49
CA ARG A 127 -10.48 21.32 84.26
C ARG A 127 -9.87 20.33 83.27
N ILE A 128 -8.57 20.12 83.37
CA ILE A 128 -7.86 19.20 82.49
C ILE A 128 -8.17 17.78 82.95
N ALA A 129 -8.74 16.98 82.06
CA ALA A 129 -9.02 15.58 82.29
C ALA A 129 -8.37 14.75 81.18
N ARG A 130 -7.81 13.59 81.54
CA ARG A 130 -7.23 12.67 80.56
C ARG A 130 -8.31 12.10 79.63
N PRO A 131 -8.08 12.04 78.30
CA PRO A 131 -8.92 11.32 77.38
C PRO A 131 -9.00 9.84 77.78
N ARG A 132 -10.22 9.31 77.86
CA ARG A 132 -10.44 7.88 78.14
C ARG A 132 -9.76 6.95 77.12
N VAL A 133 -9.51 7.43 75.90
CA VAL A 133 -8.81 6.65 74.87
C VAL A 133 -7.40 6.24 75.29
N ILE A 134 -6.67 7.07 76.04
CA ILE A 134 -5.34 6.72 76.57
C ILE A 134 -5.47 5.49 77.48
N GLU A 135 -6.50 5.49 78.32
CA GLU A 135 -6.74 4.39 79.24
C GLU A 135 -7.11 3.09 78.50
N LEU A 136 -7.93 3.16 77.46
CA LEU A 136 -8.29 2.00 76.66
C LEU A 136 -7.08 1.43 75.91
N LEU A 137 -6.27 2.30 75.30
CA LEU A 137 -5.07 1.89 74.55
C LEU A 137 -4.06 1.19 75.45
N LEU A 138 -3.77 1.76 76.63
CA LEU A 138 -2.80 1.18 77.56
C LEU A 138 -3.31 -0.10 78.22
N THR A 139 -4.60 -0.18 78.55
CA THR A 139 -5.17 -1.39 79.18
C THR A 139 -5.13 -2.59 78.24
N ASN A 140 -5.31 -2.37 76.93
CA ASN A 140 -5.44 -3.45 75.96
C ASN A 140 -4.14 -3.77 75.20
N PHE A 141 -3.29 -2.77 74.95
CA PHE A 141 -2.20 -2.87 73.97
C PHE A 141 -0.85 -2.30 74.42
N GLN A 142 -0.64 -1.94 75.69
CA GLN A 142 0.66 -1.43 76.14
C GLN A 142 1.81 -2.41 75.90
N ASP A 143 3.02 -1.87 75.71
CA ASP A 143 4.27 -2.63 75.51
C ASP A 143 5.40 -2.11 76.41
N GLY A 144 5.06 -1.85 77.68
CA GLY A 144 5.97 -1.24 78.64
C GLY A 144 6.45 0.16 78.22
N ASP A 145 7.49 0.63 78.91
CA ASP A 145 8.13 1.92 78.63
C ASP A 145 9.62 1.92 79.03
N GLY A 146 10.48 1.56 78.07
CA GLY A 146 11.90 1.37 78.32
C GLY A 146 12.15 0.18 79.24
N ALA A 147 12.86 0.39 80.36
CA ALA A 147 13.09 -0.63 81.39
C ALA A 147 11.94 -0.75 82.42
N ILE A 148 10.77 -0.15 82.13
CA ILE A 148 9.56 -0.28 82.95
C ILE A 148 8.61 -1.23 82.24
N ASP A 149 8.41 -2.42 82.81
CA ASP A 149 7.64 -3.51 82.16
C ASP A 149 6.16 -3.17 81.92
N GLU A 150 5.57 -2.32 82.77
CA GLU A 150 4.15 -1.99 82.69
C GLU A 150 3.90 -0.50 83.04
N ILE A 151 3.16 0.18 82.17
CA ILE A 151 2.52 1.46 82.47
C ILE A 151 1.25 1.13 83.25
N LYS A 152 1.24 1.41 84.57
CA LYS A 152 0.15 1.02 85.48
C LYS A 152 -0.44 2.21 86.25
N ARG A 153 -1.65 2.04 86.79
CA ARG A 153 -2.37 3.04 87.61
C ARG A 153 -1.88 3.12 89.06
N GLN A 154 -0.92 2.28 89.43
CA GLN A 154 -0.36 2.20 90.77
C GLN A 154 1.06 2.75 90.76
N ALA A 155 1.47 3.41 91.83
CA ALA A 155 2.85 3.85 91.95
C ALA A 155 3.81 2.65 92.01
N HIS A 156 4.98 2.79 91.42
CA HIS A 156 6.12 1.91 91.62
C HIS A 156 6.72 2.24 92.99
N ILE A 157 6.34 1.44 93.99
CA ILE A 157 6.89 1.57 95.34
C ILE A 157 8.30 0.99 95.32
N LEU A 158 9.29 1.83 95.60
CA LEU A 158 10.70 1.48 95.59
C LEU A 158 11.16 1.04 96.97
N GLU A 159 11.68 -0.18 97.06
CA GLU A 159 12.28 -0.69 98.28
C GLU A 159 13.71 -0.15 98.48
N PRO A 160 14.24 -0.13 99.73
CA PRO A 160 15.61 0.31 100.00
C PRO A 160 16.70 -0.44 99.23
N SER A 161 16.40 -1.68 98.80
CA SER A 161 17.27 -2.53 97.98
C SER A 161 17.33 -2.09 96.51
N GLU A 162 16.27 -1.43 96.00
CA GLU A 162 16.12 -1.02 94.59
C GLU A 162 16.79 0.34 94.28
N ILE A 163 17.95 0.61 94.89
CA ILE A 163 18.64 1.89 94.73
C ILE A 163 19.02 2.19 93.28
N ASP A 164 19.49 1.18 92.53
CA ASP A 164 19.86 1.34 91.13
C ASP A 164 18.64 1.71 90.27
N ARG A 165 17.47 1.15 90.59
CA ARG A 165 16.22 1.50 89.91
C ARG A 165 15.82 2.94 90.19
N ALA A 166 15.92 3.39 91.44
CA ALA A 166 15.66 4.77 91.84
C ALA A 166 16.63 5.75 91.16
N LYS A 167 17.92 5.41 91.14
CA LYS A 167 18.99 6.17 90.47
C LYS A 167 18.73 6.28 88.97
N ASN A 168 18.39 5.18 88.31
CA ASN A 168 18.07 5.15 86.88
C ASN A 168 16.80 5.96 86.59
N ALA A 169 15.78 5.93 87.46
CA ALA A 169 14.58 6.75 87.33
C ALA A 169 14.89 8.26 87.39
N LEU A 170 15.73 8.68 88.33
CA LEU A 170 16.11 10.09 88.51
C LEU A 170 17.06 10.61 87.43
N THR A 171 17.86 9.74 86.81
CA THR A 171 18.87 10.12 85.81
C THR A 171 18.45 9.87 84.36
N GLY A 172 17.28 9.28 84.12
CA GLY A 172 16.82 8.88 82.79
C GLY A 172 17.47 7.58 82.27
N GLY A 173 18.14 6.83 83.14
CA GLY A 173 18.76 5.54 82.81
C GLY A 173 17.75 4.43 82.45
N LEU A 174 16.47 4.59 82.81
CA LEU A 174 15.40 3.65 82.44
C LEU A 174 14.96 3.76 80.97
N ARG A 175 15.39 4.80 80.24
CA ARG A 175 15.06 5.04 78.81
C ARG A 175 13.55 5.06 78.50
N ASN A 176 12.75 5.45 79.47
CA ASN A 176 11.31 5.67 79.34
C ASN A 176 11.01 6.91 78.48
N VAL A 177 9.89 6.84 77.75
CA VAL A 177 9.30 7.92 76.95
C VAL A 177 8.44 8.81 77.83
N LEU A 178 7.61 8.23 78.71
CA LEU A 178 6.77 9.00 79.63
C LEU A 178 7.63 9.53 80.78
N PRO A 179 7.46 10.78 81.24
CA PRO A 179 8.19 11.28 82.39
C PRO A 179 7.94 10.47 83.67
N ILE A 180 8.88 10.56 84.60
CA ILE A 180 8.75 9.96 85.92
C ILE A 180 8.48 11.06 86.95
N VAL A 181 7.36 10.94 87.65
CA VAL A 181 7.07 11.71 88.87
C VAL A 181 7.58 10.91 90.06
N TYR A 182 8.66 11.40 90.66
CA TYR A 182 9.33 10.80 91.80
C TYR A 182 8.85 11.46 93.10
N LEU A 183 8.26 10.68 93.99
CA LEU A 183 7.78 11.11 95.30
C LEU A 183 8.79 10.67 96.36
N SER A 184 9.57 11.62 96.88
CA SER A 184 10.44 11.33 98.02
C SER A 184 9.62 11.19 99.31
N CYS A 185 10.07 10.33 100.21
CA CYS A 185 9.43 10.09 101.49
C CYS A 185 10.01 11.04 102.56
N SER A 186 9.13 11.68 103.33
CA SER A 186 9.54 12.40 104.54
C SER A 186 9.65 11.44 105.73
N ALA A 187 10.06 11.93 106.90
CA ALA A 187 10.18 11.09 108.10
C ALA A 187 8.88 10.36 108.52
N LYS A 188 7.71 10.78 108.02
CA LYS A 188 6.41 10.19 108.37
C LYS A 188 5.59 9.66 107.18
N THR A 189 5.67 10.31 106.01
CA THR A 189 4.85 9.97 104.82
C THR A 189 5.28 10.74 103.57
N HIS A 190 4.65 10.47 102.43
CA HIS A 190 4.77 11.24 101.19
C HIS A 190 3.96 12.55 101.25
N ALA A 191 4.35 13.54 100.44
CA ALA A 191 3.58 14.79 100.30
C ALA A 191 2.18 14.57 99.70
N LEU A 192 2.05 13.59 98.80
CA LEU A 192 0.80 13.18 98.17
C LEU A 192 0.63 11.67 98.30
N MET A 193 -0.61 11.17 98.31
CA MET A 193 -0.88 9.74 98.29
C MET A 193 -0.41 9.14 96.96
N PRO A 194 0.61 8.26 96.93
CA PRO A 194 1.19 7.79 95.67
C PRO A 194 0.18 7.11 94.74
N SER A 195 -0.76 6.36 95.29
CA SER A 195 -1.83 5.70 94.53
C SER A 195 -2.73 6.69 93.79
N LYS A 196 -3.16 7.77 94.45
CA LYS A 196 -4.02 8.80 93.82
C LYS A 196 -3.27 9.57 92.72
N VAL A 197 -1.98 9.85 92.94
CA VAL A 197 -1.14 10.52 91.94
C VAL A 197 -0.95 9.62 90.72
N ALA A 198 -0.60 8.36 90.92
CA ALA A 198 -0.46 7.37 89.85
C ALA A 198 -1.78 7.19 89.07
N GLU A 199 -2.90 7.11 89.78
CA GLU A 199 -4.20 7.01 89.15
C GLU A 199 -4.53 8.26 88.33
N SER A 200 -4.14 9.46 88.76
CA SER A 200 -4.41 10.71 88.04
C SER A 200 -3.49 10.89 86.81
N LEU A 201 -2.24 10.46 86.91
CA LEU A 201 -1.20 10.62 85.88
C LEU A 201 -1.05 9.44 84.92
N PHE A 202 -1.89 8.41 85.06
CA PHE A 202 -1.88 7.23 84.20
C PHE A 202 -1.88 7.59 82.70
N GLY A 203 -0.87 7.10 81.98
CA GLY A 203 -0.64 7.35 80.56
C GLY A 203 -0.07 8.72 80.20
N VAL A 204 0.29 9.52 81.21
CA VAL A 204 0.96 10.82 81.07
C VAL A 204 2.31 10.82 81.77
N ALA A 205 2.44 10.10 82.90
CA ALA A 205 3.68 9.90 83.61
C ALA A 205 3.68 8.59 84.41
N HIS A 206 4.85 8.03 84.64
CA HIS A 206 5.06 7.02 85.66
C HIS A 206 5.18 7.67 87.03
N VAL A 207 4.73 7.00 88.08
CA VAL A 207 4.87 7.48 89.45
C VAL A 207 5.72 6.51 90.24
N PHE A 208 6.84 7.01 90.77
CA PHE A 208 7.74 6.27 91.64
C PHE A 208 7.66 6.88 93.03
N ALA A 209 7.63 6.04 94.07
CA ALA A 209 7.52 6.50 95.44
C ALA A 209 8.43 5.68 96.35
N GLU A 210 9.19 6.35 97.21
CA GLU A 210 10.08 5.70 98.17
C GLU A 210 9.27 4.99 99.26
N GLN A 211 9.53 3.70 99.51
CA GLN A 211 8.83 2.99 100.58
C GLN A 211 9.16 3.59 101.96
N ASN A 212 10.41 3.98 102.19
CA ASN A 212 10.88 4.54 103.45
C ASN A 212 12.01 5.58 103.27
N PRO A 213 12.35 6.36 104.32
CA PRO A 213 13.40 7.38 104.26
C PRO A 213 14.84 6.85 104.10
N MET A 214 15.10 5.54 104.25
CA MET A 214 16.46 5.00 104.11
C MET A 214 16.94 5.08 102.66
N LEU A 215 16.03 4.92 101.70
CA LEU A 215 16.36 5.04 100.27
C LEU A 215 16.85 6.44 99.94
N ARG A 216 16.20 7.48 100.48
CA ARG A 216 16.64 8.88 100.38
C ARG A 216 18.07 9.06 100.88
N ASP A 217 18.38 8.55 102.07
CA ASP A 217 19.70 8.74 102.70
C ASP A 217 20.81 8.09 101.87
N ARG A 218 20.55 6.91 101.31
CA ARG A 218 21.49 6.25 100.39
C ARG A 218 21.61 6.99 99.06
N LEU A 219 20.51 7.45 98.48
CA LEU A 219 20.54 8.26 97.25
C LEU A 219 21.32 9.56 97.45
N ALA A 220 21.18 10.22 98.61
CA ALA A 220 21.93 11.42 98.93
C ALA A 220 23.46 11.18 99.01
N GLN A 221 23.89 9.98 99.42
CA GLN A 221 25.30 9.58 99.43
C GLN A 221 25.82 9.29 98.02
N GLU A 222 24.99 8.71 97.14
CA GLU A 222 25.39 8.42 95.75
C GLU A 222 25.36 9.64 94.83
N PHE A 223 24.51 10.63 95.13
CA PHE A 223 24.37 11.87 94.36
C PHE A 223 24.99 13.06 95.11
N THR A 224 26.33 13.10 95.19
CA THR A 224 27.06 14.21 95.84
C THR A 224 26.98 15.51 95.05
N ASP A 225 26.93 15.41 93.72
CA ASP A 225 27.11 16.57 92.82
C ASP A 225 25.80 17.01 92.15
N LYS A 226 24.68 16.35 92.46
CA LYS A 226 23.38 16.60 91.82
C LYS A 226 22.27 16.75 92.86
N ARG A 227 21.42 17.76 92.68
CA ARG A 227 20.21 17.91 93.49
C ARG A 227 19.18 16.85 93.07
N ILE A 228 18.75 16.05 94.03
CA ILE A 228 17.67 15.07 93.89
C ILE A 228 16.49 15.45 94.82
N PRO A 229 15.26 14.99 94.54
CA PRO A 229 14.12 15.23 95.43
C PRO A 229 14.36 14.58 96.80
N GLN A 230 14.21 15.33 97.89
CA GLN A 230 14.41 14.81 99.24
C GLN A 230 13.32 15.28 100.22
N GLY A 231 13.06 14.46 101.25
CA GLY A 231 12.31 14.90 102.44
C GLY A 231 10.84 15.24 102.20
N GLY A 232 10.21 14.64 101.18
CA GLY A 232 8.82 14.94 100.80
C GLY A 232 8.71 15.87 99.59
N GLU A 233 9.81 16.28 98.99
CA GLU A 233 9.83 16.94 97.69
C GLU A 233 9.37 15.99 96.57
N ILE A 234 8.87 16.61 95.49
CA ILE A 234 8.40 15.94 94.29
C ILE A 234 9.35 16.30 93.15
N GLY A 235 9.88 15.28 92.48
CA GLY A 235 10.69 15.42 91.28
C GLY A 235 9.91 15.05 90.04
N ILE A 236 10.04 15.83 88.97
CA ILE A 236 9.63 15.43 87.62
C ILE A 236 10.91 15.21 86.80
N CYS A 237 11.09 13.98 86.35
CA CYS A 237 12.28 13.53 85.66
C CYS A 237 11.93 13.22 84.20
N TYR A 238 12.66 13.84 83.27
CA TYR A 238 12.60 13.52 81.85
C TYR A 238 13.93 12.95 81.40
N THR A 239 13.88 12.00 80.50
CA THR A 239 15.07 11.40 79.90
C THR A 239 15.93 12.48 79.24
N GLY A 240 17.17 12.64 79.72
CA GLY A 240 18.13 13.61 79.19
C GLY A 240 17.94 15.07 79.61
N GLN A 241 17.04 15.38 80.55
CA GLN A 241 16.84 16.74 81.08
C GLN A 241 17.15 16.84 82.58
N PRO A 242 17.44 18.05 83.09
CA PRO A 242 17.53 18.29 84.53
C PRO A 242 16.22 17.99 85.26
N ILE A 243 16.32 17.48 86.49
CA ILE A 243 15.16 17.17 87.34
C ILE A 243 14.49 18.48 87.76
N THR A 244 13.17 18.56 87.56
CA THR A 244 12.37 19.67 88.10
C THR A 244 11.87 19.28 89.49
N ILE A 245 12.33 20.00 90.53
CA ILE A 245 12.00 19.68 91.92
C ILE A 245 11.17 20.81 92.51
N PHE A 246 10.07 20.45 93.17
CA PHE A 246 9.19 21.37 93.89
C PHE A 246 8.64 20.72 95.15
N ASN A 247 8.09 21.54 96.04
CA ASN A 247 7.55 21.13 97.32
C ASN A 247 6.04 21.39 97.36
N ARG A 248 5.31 20.68 98.23
CA ARG A 248 3.88 20.92 98.45
C ARG A 248 3.59 22.35 98.91
N PHE A 249 4.54 22.97 99.63
CA PHE A 249 4.41 24.37 100.08
C PHE A 249 4.47 25.40 98.96
N ASP A 250 4.83 25.00 97.73
CA ASP A 250 4.84 25.90 96.57
C ASP A 250 3.42 26.20 96.05
N VAL A 251 2.39 25.49 96.54
CA VAL A 251 0.99 25.68 96.18
C VAL A 251 0.21 26.16 97.40
N VAL A 252 -0.44 27.33 97.31
CA VAL A 252 -1.04 28.04 98.47
C VAL A 252 -2.10 27.20 99.21
N ASP A 253 -2.92 26.44 98.48
CA ASP A 253 -4.09 25.74 99.04
C ASP A 253 -3.95 24.20 99.08
N TRP A 254 -2.71 23.68 99.01
CA TRP A 254 -2.49 22.22 98.86
C TRP A 254 -3.04 21.39 100.02
N ALA A 255 -3.05 21.95 101.23
CA ALA A 255 -3.50 21.25 102.45
C ALA A 255 -5.02 21.06 102.45
N GLU A 256 -5.76 22.03 101.91
CA GLU A 256 -7.22 21.99 101.79
C GLU A 256 -7.65 21.24 100.52
N ASN A 257 -6.92 21.42 99.41
CA ASN A 257 -7.21 20.80 98.12
C ASN A 257 -5.95 20.14 97.51
N PRO A 258 -5.60 18.91 97.92
CA PRO A 258 -4.45 18.18 97.37
C PRO A 258 -4.51 17.96 95.84
N GLU A 259 -5.70 17.98 95.25
CA GLU A 259 -5.89 17.90 93.80
C GLU A 259 -5.27 19.07 93.03
N THR A 260 -5.16 20.24 93.65
CA THR A 260 -4.53 21.43 93.03
C THR A 260 -3.05 21.18 92.76
N LEU A 261 -2.36 20.52 93.70
CA LEU A 261 -0.95 20.15 93.53
C LEU A 261 -0.80 19.15 92.38
N VAL A 262 -1.66 18.12 92.30
CA VAL A 262 -1.67 17.16 91.18
C VAL A 262 -1.90 17.84 89.83
N GLN A 263 -2.80 18.83 89.78
CA GLN A 263 -3.01 19.64 88.57
C GLN A 263 -1.78 20.47 88.21
N ASP A 264 -1.06 21.02 89.17
CA ASP A 264 0.20 21.74 88.92
C ASP A 264 1.30 20.79 88.39
N ILE A 265 1.41 19.56 88.92
CA ILE A 265 2.28 18.51 88.33
C ILE A 265 1.90 18.28 86.87
N PHE A 266 0.61 18.12 86.60
CA PHE A 266 0.11 17.90 85.25
C PHE A 266 0.49 19.07 84.33
N LEU A 267 0.25 20.31 84.74
CA LEU A 267 0.60 21.52 83.97
C LEU A 267 2.10 21.65 83.70
N LYS A 268 2.95 21.35 84.69
CA LYS A 268 4.41 21.30 84.50
C LYS A 268 4.79 20.23 83.47
N ILE A 269 4.15 19.05 83.54
CA ILE A 269 4.36 17.99 82.56
C ILE A 269 3.99 18.43 81.15
N LEU A 270 2.81 19.01 80.98
CA LEU A 270 2.36 19.51 79.69
C LEU A 270 3.31 20.56 79.12
N LYS A 271 3.74 21.52 79.95
CA LYS A 271 4.63 22.60 79.50
C LYS A 271 5.96 22.06 79.00
N ALA A 272 6.53 21.06 79.69
CA ALA A 272 7.75 20.40 79.25
C ALA A 272 7.52 19.55 77.99
N ASN A 273 6.40 18.82 77.92
CA ASN A 273 6.04 17.99 76.76
C ASN A 273 5.88 18.79 75.46
N LEU A 274 5.66 20.11 75.53
CA LEU A 274 5.69 21.00 74.36
C LEU A 274 7.09 21.16 73.75
N SER A 275 8.15 21.04 74.55
CA SER A 275 9.54 21.18 74.10
C SER A 275 10.27 19.84 73.93
N LEU A 276 9.65 18.73 74.31
CA LEU A 276 10.24 17.39 74.17
C LEU A 276 10.02 16.83 72.77
N LYS A 277 11.04 16.13 72.26
CA LYS A 277 10.93 15.31 71.05
C LYS A 277 10.39 13.94 71.43
N PHE A 278 9.18 13.63 70.96
CA PHE A 278 8.64 12.28 71.03
C PHE A 278 9.14 11.44 69.86
N ASN A 279 9.12 10.12 70.00
CA ASN A 279 9.52 9.19 68.93
C ASN A 279 8.60 9.26 67.71
N PHE A 280 7.35 9.63 67.93
CA PHE A 280 6.35 9.82 66.88
C PHE A 280 5.31 10.83 67.35
N THR A 281 4.88 11.70 66.44
CA THR A 281 3.89 12.75 66.70
C THR A 281 2.86 12.83 65.58
N TRP A 282 1.83 13.65 65.78
CA TRP A 282 0.87 13.97 64.73
C TRP A 282 1.53 14.61 63.49
N ASP A 283 2.54 15.46 63.70
CA ASP A 283 3.24 16.12 62.59
C ASP A 283 4.07 15.11 61.78
N ASP A 284 4.66 14.11 62.43
CA ASP A 284 5.36 13.02 61.75
C ASP A 284 4.40 12.16 60.91
N LEU A 285 3.18 11.92 61.40
CA LEU A 285 2.13 11.25 60.63
C LEU A 285 1.75 12.05 59.38
N LEU A 286 1.57 13.36 59.51
CA LEU A 286 1.25 14.24 58.37
C LEU A 286 2.39 14.29 57.35
N ALA A 287 3.65 14.38 57.80
CA ALA A 287 4.80 14.36 56.91
C ALA A 287 4.96 13.02 56.17
N ALA A 288 4.71 11.90 56.87
CA ALA A 288 4.69 10.57 56.26
C ALA A 288 3.58 10.46 55.21
N ARG A 289 2.39 10.99 55.51
CA ARG A 289 1.26 11.03 54.59
C ARG A 289 1.57 11.85 53.33
N GLU A 290 2.10 13.05 53.48
CA GLU A 290 2.48 13.90 52.35
C GLU A 290 3.50 13.20 51.44
N SER A 291 4.50 12.54 52.03
CA SER A 291 5.49 11.78 51.28
C SER A 291 4.87 10.58 50.55
N TYR A 292 3.94 9.87 51.19
CA TYR A 292 3.19 8.77 50.58
C TYR A 292 2.32 9.24 49.41
N GLU A 293 1.56 10.34 49.58
CA GLU A 293 0.73 10.91 48.53
C GLU A 293 1.57 11.37 47.32
N ASN A 294 2.71 12.00 47.57
CA ASN A 294 3.65 12.39 46.51
C ASN A 294 4.20 11.17 45.74
N GLU A 295 4.55 10.10 46.43
CA GLU A 295 5.03 8.87 45.79
C GLU A 295 3.94 8.21 44.94
N LEU A 296 2.68 8.24 45.39
CA LEU A 296 1.55 7.71 44.64
C LEU A 296 1.30 8.52 43.36
N VAL A 297 1.35 9.84 43.44
CA VAL A 297 1.25 10.74 42.27
C VAL A 297 2.40 10.49 41.28
N GLU A 298 3.62 10.31 41.76
CA GLU A 298 4.77 10.01 40.89
C GLU A 298 4.64 8.63 40.24
N ARG A 299 4.13 7.61 40.95
CA ARG A 299 3.83 6.29 40.35
C ARG A 299 2.79 6.41 39.23
N GLU A 300 1.67 7.08 39.47
CA GLU A 300 0.66 7.31 38.43
C GLU A 300 1.22 8.09 37.23
N ARG A 301 2.10 9.06 37.50
CA ARG A 301 2.76 9.84 36.45
C ARG A 301 3.66 8.95 35.60
N VAL A 302 4.47 8.10 36.22
CA VAL A 302 5.33 7.13 35.51
C VAL A 302 4.49 6.14 34.70
N GLU A 303 3.39 5.63 35.27
CA GLU A 303 2.48 4.74 34.56
C GLU A 303 1.88 5.41 33.31
N LYS A 304 1.36 6.64 33.45
CA LYS A 304 0.86 7.44 32.31
C LYS A 304 1.95 7.68 31.26
N LEU A 305 3.18 7.95 31.67
CA LEU A 305 4.31 8.12 30.75
C LEU A 305 4.64 6.82 30.01
N ASN A 306 4.60 5.67 30.70
CA ASN A 306 4.81 4.37 30.08
C ASN A 306 3.72 4.07 29.05
N THR A 307 2.44 4.30 29.37
CA THR A 307 1.34 4.14 28.40
C THR A 307 1.52 5.05 27.18
N ILE A 308 1.94 6.31 27.38
CA ILE A 308 2.22 7.23 26.25
C ILE A 308 3.38 6.71 25.39
N ASN A 309 4.43 6.16 26.01
CA ASN A 309 5.56 5.58 25.28
C ASN A 309 5.14 4.33 24.48
N GLU A 310 4.34 3.44 25.06
CA GLU A 310 3.76 2.27 24.36
C GLU A 310 2.92 2.70 23.15
N MET A 311 2.00 3.66 23.33
CA MET A 311 1.21 4.22 22.22
C MET A 311 2.09 4.84 21.13
N ARG A 312 3.21 5.46 21.51
CA ARG A 312 4.16 6.05 20.56
C ARG A 312 4.91 4.97 19.77
N GLU A 313 5.31 3.89 20.42
CA GLU A 313 5.94 2.74 19.74
C GLU A 313 4.96 2.07 18.76
N GLU A 314 3.71 1.83 19.18
CA GLU A 314 2.65 1.32 18.32
C GLU A 314 2.40 2.22 17.11
N TRP A 315 2.35 3.55 17.33
CA TRP A 315 2.19 4.51 16.24
C TRP A 315 3.37 4.47 15.25
N LEU A 316 4.60 4.37 15.74
CA LEU A 316 5.79 4.24 14.90
C LEU A 316 5.77 2.94 14.09
N GLN A 317 5.38 1.82 14.70
CA GLN A 317 5.22 0.54 14.01
C GLN A 317 4.12 0.60 12.94
N ALA A 318 2.95 1.15 13.27
CA ALA A 318 1.85 1.31 12.32
C ALA A 318 2.24 2.23 11.15
N ARG A 319 3.01 3.29 11.43
CA ARG A 319 3.55 4.18 10.40
C ARG A 319 4.53 3.44 9.48
N GLN A 320 5.43 2.63 10.04
CA GLN A 320 6.36 1.83 9.26
C GLN A 320 5.62 0.81 8.39
N ALA A 321 4.65 0.08 8.95
CA ALA A 321 3.82 -0.86 8.21
C ALA A 321 3.05 -0.21 7.05
N ARG A 322 2.56 1.03 7.23
CA ARG A 322 1.95 1.81 6.15
C ARG A 322 2.95 2.16 5.04
N MET A 323 4.18 2.54 5.38
CA MET A 323 5.22 2.81 4.39
C MET A 323 5.59 1.53 3.62
N ASP A 324 5.76 0.41 4.31
CA ASP A 324 6.07 -0.88 3.69
C ASP A 324 4.94 -1.33 2.75
N MET A 325 3.68 -1.17 3.19
CA MET A 325 2.51 -1.46 2.35
C MET A 325 2.42 -0.55 1.13
N SER A 326 2.75 0.74 1.27
CA SER A 326 2.80 1.67 0.13
C SER A 326 3.84 1.24 -0.91
N CYS A 327 5.03 0.81 -0.47
CA CYS A 327 6.06 0.30 -1.37
C CYS A 327 5.61 -0.99 -2.07
N LEU A 328 4.89 -1.87 -1.36
CA LEU A 328 4.32 -3.09 -1.96
C LEU A 328 3.26 -2.76 -3.03
N VAL A 329 2.36 -1.81 -2.75
CA VAL A 329 1.36 -1.34 -3.72
C VAL A 329 2.03 -0.78 -4.98
N GLU A 330 3.08 0.03 -4.82
CA GLU A 330 3.85 0.57 -5.95
C GLU A 330 4.49 -0.54 -6.80
N LYS A 331 5.09 -1.56 -6.16
CA LYS A 331 5.61 -2.74 -6.87
C LYS A 331 4.51 -3.49 -7.65
N LEU A 332 3.37 -3.72 -7.02
CA LEU A 332 2.23 -4.40 -7.66
C LEU A 332 1.66 -3.59 -8.83
N MET A 333 1.62 -2.27 -8.72
CA MET A 333 1.22 -1.39 -9.82
C MET A 333 2.21 -1.50 -10.99
N ASN A 334 3.50 -1.46 -10.74
CA ASN A 334 4.53 -1.63 -11.79
C ASN A 334 4.45 -3.02 -12.45
N ASP A 335 4.22 -4.08 -11.67
CA ASP A 335 4.04 -5.43 -12.21
C ASP A 335 2.76 -5.53 -13.05
N LEU A 336 1.67 -4.89 -12.62
CA LEU A 336 0.42 -4.83 -13.39
C LEU A 336 0.64 -4.10 -14.73
N GLU A 337 1.35 -2.98 -14.73
CA GLU A 337 1.72 -2.25 -15.95
C GLU A 337 2.52 -3.14 -16.90
N ARG A 338 3.51 -3.87 -16.40
CA ARG A 338 4.29 -4.83 -17.19
C ARG A 338 3.40 -5.91 -17.81
N VAL A 339 2.54 -6.54 -17.02
CA VAL A 339 1.61 -7.58 -17.51
C VAL A 339 0.64 -7.02 -18.55
N THR A 340 0.16 -5.78 -18.37
CA THR A 340 -0.70 -5.15 -19.38
C THR A 340 0.03 -4.87 -20.69
N ALA A 341 1.30 -4.46 -20.64
CA ALA A 341 2.12 -4.25 -21.82
C ALA A 341 2.39 -5.58 -22.56
N GLU A 342 2.73 -6.65 -21.83
CA GLU A 342 2.89 -8.00 -22.40
C GLU A 342 1.60 -8.47 -23.08
N ARG A 343 0.44 -8.30 -22.43
CA ARG A 343 -0.86 -8.64 -23.01
C ARG A 343 -1.11 -7.90 -24.32
N ASP A 344 -0.79 -6.61 -24.39
CA ASP A 344 -1.03 -5.81 -25.59
C ASP A 344 -0.07 -6.20 -26.72
N GLN A 345 1.19 -6.55 -26.39
CA GLN A 345 2.11 -7.16 -27.35
C GLN A 345 1.55 -8.49 -27.90
N TYR A 346 1.03 -9.38 -27.04
CA TYR A 346 0.42 -10.64 -27.50
C TYR A 346 -0.79 -10.40 -28.41
N LYS A 347 -1.60 -9.37 -28.15
CA LYS A 347 -2.71 -9.00 -29.04
C LYS A 347 -2.21 -8.56 -30.42
N ASP A 348 -1.16 -7.75 -30.46
CA ASP A 348 -0.55 -7.29 -31.72
C ASP A 348 0.06 -8.46 -32.51
N GLU A 349 0.73 -9.38 -31.83
CA GLU A 349 1.26 -10.61 -32.43
C GLU A 349 0.13 -11.50 -32.97
N HIS A 350 -0.97 -11.65 -32.24
CA HIS A 350 -2.13 -12.41 -32.69
C HIS A 350 -2.81 -11.77 -33.91
N ALA A 351 -2.90 -10.43 -33.95
CA ALA A 351 -3.41 -9.70 -35.10
C ALA A 351 -2.52 -9.88 -36.35
N LYS A 352 -1.19 -9.91 -36.17
CA LYS A 352 -0.25 -10.23 -37.25
C LYS A 352 -0.43 -11.67 -37.74
N TYR A 353 -0.60 -12.62 -36.83
CA TYR A 353 -0.86 -14.02 -37.18
C TYR A 353 -2.16 -14.15 -38.01
N ASP A 354 -3.24 -13.51 -37.58
CA ASP A 354 -4.52 -13.53 -38.32
C ASP A 354 -4.39 -12.91 -39.71
N SER A 355 -3.63 -11.82 -39.85
CA SER A 355 -3.33 -11.23 -41.17
C SER A 355 -2.55 -12.20 -42.06
N LEU A 356 -1.55 -12.88 -41.50
CA LEU A 356 -0.74 -13.86 -42.22
C LEU A 356 -1.58 -15.08 -42.65
N LYS A 357 -2.48 -15.54 -41.76
CA LYS A 357 -3.40 -16.64 -42.04
C LYS A 357 -4.35 -16.29 -43.19
N ARG A 358 -4.94 -15.10 -43.21
CA ARG A 358 -5.77 -14.64 -44.34
C ARG A 358 -4.99 -14.62 -45.66
N LYS A 359 -3.72 -14.19 -45.64
CA LYS A 359 -2.86 -14.23 -46.84
C LYS A 359 -2.59 -15.66 -47.29
N TYR A 360 -2.33 -16.57 -46.35
CA TYR A 360 -2.16 -17.99 -46.65
C TYR A 360 -3.41 -18.60 -47.27
N ASP A 361 -4.59 -18.34 -46.70
CA ASP A 361 -5.87 -18.84 -47.21
C ASP A 361 -6.12 -18.31 -48.65
N ASN A 362 -5.87 -17.02 -48.91
CA ASN A 362 -5.96 -16.47 -50.27
C ASN A 362 -5.00 -17.15 -51.26
N CYS A 363 -3.73 -17.36 -50.88
CA CYS A 363 -2.77 -18.04 -51.75
C CYS A 363 -3.16 -19.51 -51.99
N LEU A 364 -3.79 -20.16 -51.00
CA LEU A 364 -4.29 -21.52 -51.14
C LEU A 364 -5.46 -21.57 -52.14
N ASP A 365 -6.39 -20.63 -52.06
CA ASP A 365 -7.51 -20.51 -53.01
C ASP A 365 -7.03 -20.21 -54.43
N GLU A 366 -6.04 -19.31 -54.58
CA GLU A 366 -5.37 -19.07 -55.86
C GLU A 366 -4.72 -20.34 -56.41
N ARG A 367 -4.00 -21.10 -55.57
CA ARG A 367 -3.40 -22.37 -56.01
C ARG A 367 -4.45 -23.37 -56.50
N ASN A 368 -5.55 -23.52 -55.75
CA ASN A 368 -6.62 -24.44 -56.09
C ASN A 368 -7.31 -24.06 -57.42
N THR A 369 -7.48 -22.76 -57.69
CA THR A 369 -8.04 -22.29 -58.97
C THR A 369 -7.09 -22.50 -60.15
N TRP A 370 -5.78 -22.32 -59.96
CA TRP A 370 -4.79 -22.68 -60.98
C TRP A 370 -4.74 -24.19 -61.25
N GLU A 371 -4.82 -25.02 -60.20
CA GLU A 371 -4.90 -26.48 -60.35
C GLU A 371 -6.15 -26.90 -61.12
N SER A 372 -7.33 -26.32 -60.85
CA SER A 372 -8.55 -26.66 -61.61
C SER A 372 -8.45 -26.26 -63.08
N LEU A 373 -7.88 -25.10 -63.37
CA LEU A 373 -7.68 -24.62 -64.75
C LEU A 373 -6.69 -25.50 -65.54
N ALA A 374 -5.65 -26.02 -64.87
CA ALA A 374 -4.69 -26.93 -65.49
C ALA A 374 -5.36 -28.26 -65.89
N VAL A 375 -6.21 -28.82 -65.00
CA VAL A 375 -6.98 -30.04 -65.29
C VAL A 375 -7.92 -29.84 -66.48
N GLU A 376 -8.67 -28.72 -66.53
CA GLU A 376 -9.52 -28.41 -67.68
C GLU A 376 -8.75 -28.26 -69.00
N ALA A 377 -7.52 -27.73 -68.95
CA ALA A 377 -6.68 -27.57 -70.12
C ALA A 377 -6.16 -28.93 -70.64
N ASP A 378 -5.78 -29.84 -69.75
CA ASP A 378 -5.35 -31.18 -70.11
C ASP A 378 -6.50 -32.01 -70.70
N GLU A 379 -7.71 -31.93 -70.14
CA GLU A 379 -8.91 -32.59 -70.70
C GLU A 379 -9.24 -32.09 -72.13
N LYS A 380 -9.08 -30.79 -72.39
CA LYS A 380 -9.26 -30.21 -73.74
C LYS A 380 -8.19 -30.69 -74.70
N ARG A 381 -6.95 -30.86 -74.23
CA ARG A 381 -5.83 -31.37 -75.05
C ARG A 381 -6.07 -32.82 -75.45
N GLU A 382 -6.52 -33.65 -74.52
CA GLU A 382 -6.78 -35.08 -74.76
C GLU A 382 -7.87 -35.27 -75.82
N LYS A 383 -8.97 -34.49 -75.75
CA LYS A 383 -10.02 -34.49 -76.80
C LYS A 383 -9.48 -34.10 -78.18
N ALA A 384 -8.63 -33.08 -78.27
CA ALA A 384 -8.05 -32.65 -79.53
C ALA A 384 -7.07 -33.70 -80.12
N GLU A 385 -6.34 -34.43 -79.27
CA GLU A 385 -5.46 -35.53 -79.69
C GLU A 385 -6.27 -36.73 -80.23
N GLU A 386 -7.46 -36.98 -79.69
CA GLU A 386 -8.38 -38.02 -80.16
C GLU A 386 -8.98 -37.68 -81.53
N GLU A 387 -9.47 -36.45 -81.73
CA GLU A 387 -9.98 -35.97 -83.03
C GLU A 387 -8.91 -36.06 -84.15
N LEU A 388 -7.65 -35.80 -83.80
CA LEU A 388 -6.54 -35.87 -84.75
C LEU A 388 -6.16 -37.31 -85.14
N ARG A 389 -6.47 -38.28 -84.28
CA ARG A 389 -6.27 -39.72 -84.53
C ARG A 389 -7.28 -40.24 -85.55
N ASP A 390 -8.55 -39.88 -85.38
CA ASP A 390 -9.63 -40.29 -86.29
C ASP A 390 -9.44 -39.73 -87.70
N ALA A 391 -8.98 -38.47 -87.81
CA ALA A 391 -8.67 -37.85 -89.11
C ALA A 391 -7.55 -38.58 -89.87
N ARG A 392 -6.55 -39.13 -89.15
CA ARG A 392 -5.44 -39.90 -89.77
C ARG A 392 -5.92 -41.24 -90.32
N GLU A 393 -6.86 -41.89 -89.64
CA GLU A 393 -7.38 -43.20 -90.04
C GLU A 393 -8.25 -43.11 -91.30
N GLN A 394 -9.04 -42.03 -91.44
CA GLN A 394 -9.79 -41.74 -92.66
C GLN A 394 -8.88 -41.51 -93.88
N LEU A 395 -7.74 -40.84 -93.69
CA LEU A 395 -6.75 -40.59 -94.74
C LEU A 395 -6.09 -41.90 -95.23
N HIS A 396 -5.84 -42.84 -94.33
CA HIS A 396 -5.25 -44.14 -94.66
C HIS A 396 -6.19 -45.02 -95.52
N GLN A 397 -7.49 -44.99 -95.24
CA GLN A 397 -8.50 -45.73 -96.04
C GLN A 397 -8.70 -45.15 -97.44
N ALA A 398 -8.55 -43.82 -97.60
CA ALA A 398 -8.60 -43.18 -98.92
C ALA A 398 -7.34 -43.50 -99.76
N SER A 399 -6.17 -43.65 -99.13
CA SER A 399 -4.91 -43.97 -99.80
C SER A 399 -4.91 -45.38 -100.40
N THR A 400 -5.36 -46.39 -99.64
CA THR A 400 -5.36 -47.80 -100.08
C THR A 400 -6.29 -48.08 -101.26
N LYS A 401 -7.42 -47.35 -101.37
CA LYS A 401 -8.31 -47.39 -102.54
C LYS A 401 -7.67 -46.78 -103.80
N SER A 402 -6.82 -45.77 -103.65
CA SER A 402 -6.11 -45.13 -104.75
C SER A 402 -5.01 -46.03 -105.33
N ASP A 403 -4.34 -46.81 -104.48
CA ASP A 403 -3.23 -47.68 -104.87
C ASP A 403 -3.68 -48.96 -105.62
N ALA A 404 -4.86 -49.51 -105.30
CA ALA A 404 -5.41 -50.67 -106.02
C ALA A 404 -5.84 -50.36 -107.47
N LEU A 405 -6.31 -49.13 -107.74
CA LEU A 405 -6.64 -48.66 -109.10
C LEU A 405 -5.38 -48.29 -109.91
N ARG A 406 -4.28 -47.93 -109.25
CA ARG A 406 -2.98 -47.64 -109.88
C ARG A 406 -2.23 -48.89 -110.36
N GLN A 407 -2.52 -50.08 -109.82
CA GLN A 407 -1.80 -51.32 -110.16
C GLN A 407 -2.21 -51.94 -111.52
N ASN A 408 -3.43 -51.67 -112.03
CA ASN A 408 -3.89 -52.17 -113.33
C ASN A 408 -3.51 -51.30 -114.54
N LEU A 409 -3.06 -50.05 -114.32
CA LEU A 409 -2.68 -49.10 -115.37
C LEU A 409 -1.17 -49.09 -115.69
N ASN A 410 -0.34 -49.77 -114.89
CA ASN A 410 1.12 -49.62 -114.90
C ASN A 410 1.91 -50.71 -115.67
N SER A 411 1.27 -51.46 -116.59
CA SER A 411 1.96 -52.45 -117.45
C SER A 411 2.39 -51.92 -118.84
N LYS A 412 2.28 -50.63 -119.13
CA LYS A 412 3.03 -49.98 -120.24
C LYS A 412 3.52 -48.59 -119.83
N ASN A 413 4.84 -48.45 -119.89
CA ASN A 413 5.68 -47.25 -119.77
C ASN A 413 5.96 -46.70 -118.37
N VAL A 414 7.23 -46.89 -117.99
CA VAL A 414 7.91 -46.32 -116.83
C VAL A 414 9.12 -45.52 -117.32
N LYS A 415 9.37 -44.39 -116.62
CA LYS A 415 10.59 -43.54 -116.50
C LYS A 415 10.69 -42.25 -117.35
N GLY A 416 10.84 -41.11 -116.66
CA GLY A 416 11.71 -40.02 -117.11
C GLY A 416 11.36 -38.56 -116.75
N VAL A 417 11.35 -38.20 -115.45
CA VAL A 417 11.69 -36.90 -114.77
C VAL A 417 11.49 -35.55 -115.51
N ARG A 418 10.75 -34.61 -114.90
CA ARG A 418 10.81 -33.12 -115.09
C ARG A 418 10.56 -32.47 -113.72
N TYR A 419 11.19 -31.38 -113.28
CA TYR A 419 11.23 -30.02 -113.86
C TYR A 419 12.47 -29.23 -113.38
N LEU A 420 12.93 -28.27 -114.21
CA LEU A 420 13.84 -27.18 -113.81
C LEU A 420 13.04 -26.09 -113.06
N PRO A 421 13.43 -25.62 -111.86
CA PRO A 421 12.76 -24.50 -111.20
C PRO A 421 13.46 -23.16 -111.51
N LEU A 422 12.80 -22.26 -112.23
CA LEU A 422 13.11 -20.81 -112.23
C LEU A 422 12.21 -20.13 -111.20
N VAL A 423 12.78 -19.28 -110.35
CA VAL A 423 12.06 -18.59 -109.26
C VAL A 423 11.37 -17.33 -109.80
N LEU A 424 10.07 -17.17 -109.52
CA LEU A 424 9.29 -16.02 -109.94
C LEU A 424 9.67 -14.75 -109.15
N PRO A 425 9.61 -13.55 -109.76
CA PRO A 425 9.78 -12.30 -109.04
C PRO A 425 8.62 -12.06 -108.05
N PRO A 426 8.84 -11.21 -107.02
CA PRO A 426 7.83 -10.95 -105.99
C PRO A 426 6.71 -9.99 -106.43
N GLU A 427 6.83 -9.34 -107.59
CA GLU A 427 5.76 -8.51 -108.15
C GLU A 427 4.70 -9.40 -108.79
N SER A 428 3.43 -8.98 -108.71
CA SER A 428 2.31 -9.75 -109.30
C SER A 428 2.06 -9.34 -110.75
N GLU A 429 1.56 -10.26 -111.55
CA GLU A 429 1.13 -9.99 -112.93
C GLU A 429 0.01 -8.92 -112.97
N MET A 430 0.20 -7.88 -113.78
CA MET A 430 -0.71 -6.80 -114.13
C MET A 430 -1.83 -7.27 -115.07
N TYR A 431 -1.56 -8.26 -115.93
CA TYR A 431 -2.58 -8.98 -116.71
C TYR A 431 -2.33 -10.50 -116.74
N PRO A 432 -3.35 -11.35 -116.96
CA PRO A 432 -3.17 -12.80 -116.86
C PRO A 432 -2.13 -13.36 -117.84
N ASN A 433 -1.27 -14.26 -117.36
CA ASN A 433 -0.21 -14.94 -118.11
C ASN A 433 0.94 -14.04 -118.55
N GLU A 434 1.13 -12.91 -117.86
CA GLU A 434 2.14 -11.90 -118.13
C GLU A 434 3.56 -12.48 -118.30
N TYR A 435 4.05 -13.21 -117.29
CA TYR A 435 5.42 -13.71 -117.24
C TYR A 435 5.66 -14.81 -118.27
N MET A 436 4.68 -15.69 -118.44
CA MET A 436 4.74 -16.76 -119.43
C MET A 436 4.85 -16.17 -120.85
N CYS A 437 3.98 -15.21 -121.18
CA CYS A 437 3.99 -14.53 -122.47
C CYS A 437 5.33 -13.83 -122.73
N GLN A 438 5.96 -13.22 -121.72
CA GLN A 438 7.30 -12.63 -121.90
C GLN A 438 8.41 -13.64 -122.10
N LEU A 439 8.43 -14.73 -121.33
CA LEU A 439 9.48 -15.73 -121.50
C LEU A 439 9.42 -16.33 -122.91
N VAL A 440 8.21 -16.63 -123.40
CA VAL A 440 7.99 -17.05 -124.78
C VAL A 440 8.45 -15.98 -125.77
N ARG A 441 8.11 -14.71 -125.53
CA ARG A 441 8.52 -13.59 -126.39
C ARG A 441 10.04 -13.43 -126.46
N ILE A 442 10.72 -13.45 -125.32
CA ILE A 442 12.19 -13.35 -125.22
C ILE A 442 12.83 -14.46 -126.05
N LEU A 443 12.37 -15.70 -125.88
CA LEU A 443 12.87 -16.84 -126.65
C LEU A 443 12.57 -16.69 -128.16
N THR A 444 11.39 -16.20 -128.51
CA THR A 444 10.98 -15.96 -129.91
C THR A 444 11.79 -14.85 -130.58
N LEU A 445 12.11 -13.77 -129.84
CA LEU A 445 12.95 -12.66 -130.31
C LEU A 445 14.44 -13.03 -130.34
N ALA A 446 14.90 -13.87 -129.42
CA ALA A 446 16.28 -14.35 -129.39
C ALA A 446 16.59 -15.27 -130.57
N LEU A 447 15.63 -16.10 -130.99
CA LEU A 447 15.82 -17.13 -132.02
C LEU A 447 16.39 -16.61 -133.36
N PRO A 448 15.85 -15.55 -134.00
CA PRO A 448 16.41 -15.03 -135.25
C PRO A 448 17.75 -14.28 -135.07
N ASN A 449 18.10 -13.89 -133.85
CA ASN A 449 19.31 -13.10 -133.54
C ASN A 449 20.50 -13.97 -133.08
N VAL A 450 20.38 -15.30 -133.08
CA VAL A 450 21.49 -16.21 -132.75
C VAL A 450 22.52 -16.19 -133.90
N PRO A 451 23.80 -15.84 -133.65
CA PRO A 451 24.82 -15.79 -134.70
C PRO A 451 25.01 -17.15 -135.35
N THR A 452 25.02 -17.19 -136.68
CA THR A 452 25.33 -18.39 -137.47
C THR A 452 26.62 -18.16 -138.24
N THR A 453 27.54 -19.13 -138.25
CA THR A 453 28.76 -19.06 -139.06
C THR A 453 28.80 -20.23 -140.04
N ASP A 454 29.23 -19.95 -141.27
CA ASP A 454 29.03 -20.79 -142.46
C ASP A 454 29.82 -22.13 -142.46
N LYS A 455 30.56 -22.46 -141.39
CA LYS A 455 31.45 -23.64 -141.36
C LYS A 455 31.28 -24.59 -140.17
N SER A 456 30.23 -24.48 -139.35
CA SER A 456 29.89 -25.56 -138.40
C SER A 456 28.38 -25.63 -138.14
N PRO A 457 27.69 -26.76 -138.40
CA PRO A 457 26.24 -26.74 -138.70
C PRO A 457 25.31 -26.72 -137.49
N ARG A 458 25.79 -26.61 -136.26
CA ARG A 458 24.90 -26.64 -135.09
C ARG A 458 25.39 -25.69 -134.01
N VAL A 459 24.88 -24.46 -134.05
CA VAL A 459 24.91 -23.59 -132.88
C VAL A 459 23.84 -24.13 -131.93
N ARG A 460 24.27 -24.99 -131.01
CA ARG A 460 23.43 -25.70 -130.01
C ARG A 460 22.33 -24.82 -129.40
N THR A 461 22.60 -23.53 -129.22
CA THR A 461 21.66 -22.54 -128.69
C THR A 461 20.38 -22.40 -129.53
N LYS A 462 20.48 -22.36 -130.87
CA LYS A 462 19.31 -22.22 -131.74
C LYS A 462 18.36 -23.43 -131.61
N SER A 463 18.94 -24.63 -131.72
CA SER A 463 18.19 -25.89 -131.55
C SER A 463 17.54 -25.99 -130.16
N PHE A 464 18.24 -25.56 -129.12
CA PHE A 464 17.73 -25.62 -127.75
C PHE A 464 16.53 -24.69 -127.53
N ILE A 465 16.55 -23.48 -128.10
CA ILE A 465 15.41 -22.55 -128.04
C ILE A 465 14.22 -23.12 -128.84
N GLU A 466 14.47 -23.67 -130.04
CA GLU A 466 13.44 -24.33 -130.86
C GLU A 466 12.80 -25.50 -130.10
N ASP A 467 13.59 -26.35 -129.44
CA ASP A 467 13.10 -27.48 -128.66
C ASP A 467 12.29 -27.06 -127.42
N ILE A 468 12.70 -25.97 -126.73
CA ILE A 468 11.93 -25.43 -125.60
C ILE A 468 10.59 -24.88 -126.08
N LEU A 469 10.57 -24.09 -127.15
CA LEU A 469 9.33 -23.52 -127.68
C LEU A 469 8.39 -24.62 -128.19
N ALA A 470 8.92 -25.64 -128.88
CA ALA A 470 8.16 -26.78 -129.35
C ALA A 470 7.58 -27.62 -128.20
N ALA A 471 8.34 -27.82 -127.12
CA ALA A 471 7.87 -28.55 -125.94
C ALA A 471 6.79 -27.80 -125.14
N ASN A 472 6.65 -26.48 -125.35
CA ASN A 472 5.70 -25.62 -124.64
C ASN A 472 4.73 -24.95 -125.63
N ALA A 473 4.19 -25.73 -126.58
CA ALA A 473 3.34 -25.22 -127.66
C ALA A 473 2.09 -24.46 -127.18
N ASP A 474 1.51 -24.83 -126.04
CA ASP A 474 0.33 -24.14 -125.50
C ASP A 474 0.67 -22.74 -124.97
N ALA A 475 1.83 -22.57 -124.33
CA ALA A 475 2.35 -21.27 -123.93
C ALA A 475 2.60 -20.36 -125.15
N VAL A 476 3.14 -20.92 -126.24
CA VAL A 476 3.33 -20.21 -127.51
C VAL A 476 2.00 -19.76 -128.12
N ARG A 477 0.95 -20.60 -128.05
CA ARG A 477 -0.38 -20.26 -128.54
C ARG A 477 -0.98 -19.08 -127.77
N THR A 478 -0.92 -19.12 -126.45
CA THR A 478 -1.41 -18.03 -125.59
C THR A 478 -0.68 -16.72 -125.86
N PHE A 479 0.65 -16.74 -126.02
CA PHE A 479 1.41 -15.55 -126.38
C PHE A 479 0.91 -14.89 -127.68
N ASN A 480 0.66 -15.68 -128.73
CA ASN A 480 0.21 -15.15 -130.01
C ASN A 480 -1.18 -14.47 -129.94
N GLU A 481 -2.09 -14.97 -129.09
CA GLU A 481 -3.39 -14.34 -128.87
C GLU A 481 -3.27 -12.96 -128.21
N TYR A 482 -2.39 -12.85 -127.20
CA TYR A 482 -2.13 -11.58 -126.52
C TYR A 482 -1.43 -10.57 -127.44
N ASP A 483 -0.45 -10.98 -128.25
CA ASP A 483 0.24 -10.09 -129.19
C ASP A 483 -0.71 -9.53 -130.27
N ALA A 484 -1.68 -10.34 -130.72
CA ALA A 484 -2.72 -9.87 -131.64
C ALA A 484 -3.62 -8.81 -130.99
N LYS A 485 -4.08 -9.04 -129.76
CA LYS A 485 -4.94 -8.09 -129.02
C LYS A 485 -4.22 -6.79 -128.67
N LYS A 486 -2.91 -6.83 -128.43
CA LYS A 486 -2.09 -5.63 -128.22
C LYS A 486 -2.12 -4.72 -129.45
N ARG A 487 -1.93 -5.27 -130.65
CA ARG A 487 -1.97 -4.51 -131.90
C ARG A 487 -3.34 -3.87 -132.15
N GLU A 488 -4.43 -4.56 -131.82
CA GLU A 488 -5.78 -3.99 -131.88
C GLU A 488 -5.93 -2.75 -130.98
N LEU A 489 -5.36 -2.78 -129.77
CA LEU A 489 -5.41 -1.65 -128.84
C LEU A 489 -4.58 -0.45 -129.32
N GLU A 490 -3.37 -0.70 -129.84
CA GLU A 490 -2.51 0.35 -130.41
C GLU A 490 -3.15 1.04 -131.62
N MET A 491 -3.89 0.29 -132.45
CA MET A 491 -4.64 0.88 -133.57
C MET A 491 -5.79 1.76 -133.10
N ALA A 492 -6.58 1.32 -132.11
CA ALA A 492 -7.66 2.12 -131.53
C ALA A 492 -7.13 3.42 -130.90
N ALA A 493 -5.92 3.37 -130.31
CA ALA A 493 -5.27 4.54 -129.74
C ALA A 493 -4.77 5.54 -130.79
N ARG A 494 -4.35 5.10 -131.99
CA ARG A 494 -3.94 6.02 -133.08
C ARG A 494 -5.08 6.85 -133.65
N GLN A 495 -6.31 6.42 -133.46
CA GLN A 495 -7.52 7.02 -134.01
C GLN A 495 -8.33 7.83 -132.97
N GLU A 496 -7.75 8.13 -131.80
CA GLU A 496 -8.44 8.80 -130.68
C GLU A 496 -9.70 8.06 -130.21
N GLY A 497 -9.71 6.72 -130.40
CA GLY A 497 -10.88 5.87 -130.21
C GLY A 497 -10.83 5.03 -128.93
N VAL A 498 -9.91 5.28 -127.99
CA VAL A 498 -9.72 4.41 -126.81
C VAL A 498 -10.93 4.44 -125.88
N GLN A 499 -11.59 5.60 -125.74
CA GLN A 499 -12.85 5.73 -124.99
C GLN A 499 -14.08 5.20 -125.75
N SER A 500 -13.94 4.76 -127.01
CA SER A 500 -15.05 4.11 -127.72
C SER A 500 -15.41 2.76 -127.08
N LYS A 501 -16.60 2.25 -127.41
CA LYS A 501 -17.06 0.95 -126.89
C LYS A 501 -16.12 -0.21 -127.27
N ASP A 502 -15.51 -0.16 -128.46
CA ASP A 502 -14.55 -1.16 -128.92
C ASP A 502 -13.16 -0.97 -128.27
N GLY A 503 -12.69 0.27 -128.11
CA GLY A 503 -11.43 0.58 -127.42
C GLY A 503 -11.45 0.14 -125.95
N MET A 504 -12.53 0.45 -125.21
CA MET A 504 -12.70 0.01 -123.82
C MET A 504 -12.82 -1.51 -123.67
N ARG A 505 -13.36 -2.22 -124.68
CA ARG A 505 -13.43 -3.69 -124.66
C ARG A 505 -12.04 -4.32 -124.74
N VAL A 506 -11.18 -3.80 -125.62
CA VAL A 506 -9.80 -4.30 -125.74
C VAL A 506 -8.96 -3.89 -124.52
N ALA A 507 -9.13 -2.68 -123.98
CA ALA A 507 -8.45 -2.26 -122.75
C ALA A 507 -8.77 -3.16 -121.54
N LYS A 508 -10.03 -3.61 -121.40
CA LYS A 508 -10.42 -4.57 -120.34
C LYS A 508 -9.77 -5.95 -120.49
N PHE A 509 -9.45 -6.39 -121.71
CA PHE A 509 -8.74 -7.66 -121.92
C PHE A 509 -7.37 -7.67 -121.23
N PHE A 510 -6.72 -6.50 -121.15
CA PHE A 510 -5.46 -6.28 -120.44
C PHE A 510 -5.65 -5.73 -119.02
N ASN A 511 -6.85 -5.83 -118.45
CA ASN A 511 -7.15 -5.36 -117.10
C ASN A 511 -6.91 -3.85 -116.87
N MET A 512 -7.21 -3.01 -117.88
CA MET A 512 -7.08 -1.55 -117.81
C MET A 512 -8.43 -0.81 -117.70
N GLU A 513 -8.38 0.40 -117.12
CA GLU A 513 -9.53 1.30 -116.97
C GLU A 513 -9.19 2.77 -117.32
N ILE A 514 -10.23 3.60 -117.52
CA ILE A 514 -10.11 5.04 -117.82
C ILE A 514 -10.83 5.87 -116.75
N ILE A 515 -10.15 6.88 -116.18
CA ILE A 515 -10.63 7.72 -115.06
C ILE A 515 -10.69 9.19 -115.47
N LYS A 516 -11.69 9.96 -115.00
CA LYS A 516 -11.85 11.41 -115.27
C LYS A 516 -11.24 12.31 -114.19
N LYS A 517 -10.54 13.41 -114.57
CA LYS A 517 -9.99 14.40 -113.61
C LYS A 517 -10.08 15.84 -114.19
N GLY A 518 -11.00 16.66 -113.69
CA GLY A 518 -11.19 18.07 -114.11
C GLY A 518 -11.79 18.26 -115.51
N ASN A 519 -12.03 19.52 -115.92
CA ASN A 519 -12.82 19.88 -117.13
C ASN A 519 -12.27 19.20 -118.41
N ASN A 520 -12.91 18.08 -118.78
CA ASN A 520 -12.84 17.32 -120.04
C ASN A 520 -11.57 16.51 -120.40
N HIS A 521 -10.78 16.01 -119.43
CA HIS A 521 -9.67 15.06 -119.70
C HIS A 521 -9.78 13.72 -118.93
N GLY A 522 -9.50 12.59 -119.61
CA GLY A 522 -9.42 11.22 -119.06
C GLY A 522 -7.99 10.67 -118.96
N LYS A 523 -7.75 9.65 -118.12
CA LYS A 523 -6.46 8.92 -117.99
C LYS A 523 -6.66 7.41 -118.00
N ILE A 524 -5.75 6.66 -118.66
CA ILE A 524 -5.77 5.18 -118.75
C ILE A 524 -4.75 4.59 -117.75
N ARG A 525 -5.14 3.55 -116.97
CA ARG A 525 -4.24 2.80 -116.05
C ARG A 525 -4.59 1.31 -115.95
N PHE A 526 -3.68 0.48 -115.44
CA PHE A 526 -4.00 -0.89 -114.98
C PHE A 526 -4.75 -0.85 -113.64
N ILE A 527 -5.72 -1.73 -113.45
CA ILE A 527 -6.57 -1.75 -112.24
C ILE A 527 -5.74 -2.09 -110.98
N ASN A 528 -4.75 -2.97 -111.12
CA ASN A 528 -3.94 -3.46 -109.99
C ASN A 528 -2.67 -2.63 -109.73
N ASP A 529 -2.47 -1.52 -110.46
CA ASP A 529 -1.32 -0.63 -110.26
C ASP A 529 -1.61 0.41 -109.16
N ALA A 530 -1.57 -0.04 -107.91
CA ALA A 530 -1.84 0.80 -106.73
C ALA A 530 -0.82 1.95 -106.54
N GLN A 531 0.32 1.93 -107.23
CA GLN A 531 1.37 2.96 -107.18
C GLN A 531 1.38 3.89 -108.40
N GLU A 532 0.42 3.72 -109.33
CA GLU A 532 0.23 4.54 -110.54
C GLU A 532 1.49 4.68 -111.41
N ARG A 533 2.33 3.64 -111.47
CA ARG A 533 3.61 3.64 -112.21
C ARG A 533 3.42 3.68 -113.73
N PHE A 534 2.30 3.15 -114.24
CA PHE A 534 2.04 3.02 -115.69
C PHE A 534 0.75 3.76 -116.09
N LEU A 535 0.83 5.10 -116.21
CA LEU A 535 -0.28 6.01 -116.55
C LEU A 535 -0.17 6.62 -117.97
N GLY A 536 -1.27 6.68 -118.72
CA GLY A 536 -1.41 7.44 -119.98
C GLY A 536 -2.48 8.54 -119.91
N THR A 537 -2.29 9.68 -120.60
CA THR A 537 -3.17 10.87 -120.54
C THR A 537 -3.88 11.16 -121.88
N GLU A 538 -5.13 11.63 -121.85
CA GLU A 538 -5.97 11.89 -123.05
C GLU A 538 -6.28 13.39 -123.27
N ALA A 539 -6.34 13.84 -124.53
CA ALA A 539 -6.53 15.25 -124.91
C ALA A 539 -7.94 15.57 -125.47
N SER A 540 -8.42 16.82 -125.23
CA SER A 540 -9.82 17.26 -125.39
C SER A 540 -10.09 18.17 -126.61
N SER A 541 -11.15 17.89 -127.37
CA SER A 541 -11.73 18.65 -128.50
C SER A 541 -10.82 18.94 -129.72
N GLY A 542 -11.35 18.71 -130.93
CA GLY A 542 -10.70 19.02 -132.20
C GLY A 542 -10.92 20.47 -132.64
N SER A 543 -9.88 21.28 -132.53
CA SER A 543 -9.49 22.21 -133.62
C SER A 543 -7.98 22.41 -133.72
N ASP A 544 -7.19 21.87 -132.78
CA ASP A 544 -5.76 21.52 -132.99
C ASP A 544 -5.60 20.19 -133.77
N SER A 545 -6.63 19.83 -134.54
CA SER A 545 -6.79 18.61 -135.33
C SER A 545 -5.83 18.57 -136.54
N ALA A 546 -4.56 18.33 -136.23
CA ALA A 546 -3.58 17.75 -137.14
C ALA A 546 -2.66 16.70 -136.45
N HIS A 547 -2.60 16.61 -135.11
CA HIS A 547 -1.60 15.78 -134.40
C HIS A 547 -2.08 15.01 -133.13
N GLY A 548 -3.35 15.04 -132.72
CA GLY A 548 -3.83 14.47 -131.44
C GLY A 548 -3.61 12.96 -131.24
N GLY A 549 -4.11 12.10 -132.14
CA GLY A 549 -4.12 10.64 -131.97
C GLY A 549 -2.76 9.94 -131.96
N LYS A 550 -1.68 10.63 -132.35
CA LYS A 550 -0.32 10.05 -132.29
C LYS A 550 0.23 9.97 -130.86
N ASN A 551 -0.21 10.86 -129.97
CA ASN A 551 0.29 10.89 -128.59
C ASN A 551 -0.37 9.80 -127.74
N GLU A 552 -1.66 9.54 -127.91
CA GLU A 552 -2.39 8.49 -127.19
C GLU A 552 -1.88 7.09 -127.56
N ALA A 553 -1.62 6.84 -128.84
CA ALA A 553 -0.99 5.60 -129.28
C ALA A 553 0.40 5.42 -128.68
N SER A 554 1.20 6.48 -128.61
CA SER A 554 2.55 6.44 -128.01
C SER A 554 2.49 6.11 -126.52
N ASP A 555 1.51 6.64 -125.79
CA ASP A 555 1.36 6.40 -124.35
C ASP A 555 0.78 5.02 -124.03
N VAL A 556 -0.20 4.52 -124.79
CA VAL A 556 -0.69 3.13 -124.68
C VAL A 556 0.42 2.15 -125.07
N THR A 557 1.16 2.46 -126.14
CA THR A 557 2.33 1.67 -126.53
C THR A 557 3.34 1.71 -125.39
N LYS A 558 3.68 2.85 -124.77
CA LYS A 558 4.59 2.93 -123.61
C LYS A 558 4.12 2.17 -122.38
N ALA A 559 2.84 2.24 -122.04
CA ALA A 559 2.26 1.50 -120.93
C ALA A 559 2.25 -0.02 -121.18
N MET A 560 2.11 -0.43 -122.45
CA MET A 560 2.23 -1.82 -122.90
C MET A 560 3.61 -2.15 -123.50
N LEU A 561 4.60 -1.27 -123.36
CA LEU A 561 5.91 -1.44 -124.00
C LEU A 561 6.74 -2.29 -123.07
N TRP A 562 6.74 -3.53 -123.48
CA TRP A 562 7.71 -4.53 -123.17
C TRP A 562 8.36 -4.83 -124.50
#